data_AF-R7XTR9-F1
#
_entry.id   AF-R7XTR9-F1
#
_cell.length_a   1.000
_cell.length_b   1.000
_cell.length_c   1.000
_cell.angle_alpha   90.00
_cell.angle_beta   90.00
_cell.angle_gamma   90.00
#
_symmetry.space_group_name_H-M   'P 1'
#
loop_
_entity.id
_entity.type
_entity.pdbx_description
1 polymer ?
#
loop_
_entity_poly.entity_id
_entity_poly.type
_entity_poly.pdbx_seq_one_letter_code
_entity_poly.pdbx_strand_id
1 'polypeptide(L)'
;MADLERLTAAPGQLAAHVSAHGDLDPKNTLLDPSGRLLALDWDSAGRQPVLRDVVTIALDWSTTPSSFRGVVDAYEAASEDVRVPAKPWVFGGWVVAHSGWLVHNATRRAGSALGSAEVSTTCDRLLRLHANLPVYVEALSHR
;
A
#
# COMPACT_ATOMS: atom_id res chain seq x y z
N MET A 1 9.70 2.86 14.35
CA MET A 1 8.90 2.15 13.32
C MET A 1 7.89 1.18 13.94
N ALA A 2 8.31 0.26 14.82
CA ALA A 2 7.40 -0.69 15.49
C ALA A 2 6.21 -0.02 16.23
N ASP A 3 6.39 1.17 16.82
CA ASP A 3 5.31 1.89 17.49
C ASP A 3 4.31 2.55 16.52
N LEU A 4 4.77 2.92 15.32
CA LEU A 4 3.92 3.46 14.25
C LEU A 4 3.05 2.37 13.64
N GLU A 5 3.61 1.17 13.43
CA GLU A 5 2.85 0.00 12.95
C GLU A 5 1.73 -0.40 13.93
N ARG A 6 1.98 -0.34 15.25
CA ARG A 6 0.93 -0.57 16.28
C ARG A 6 -0.18 0.49 16.24
N LEU A 7 0.14 1.76 15.98
CA LEU A 7 -0.83 2.86 15.92
C LEU A 7 -1.73 2.80 14.67
N THR A 8 -1.32 2.04 13.67
CA THR A 8 -2.04 1.87 12.39
C THR A 8 -2.75 0.53 12.24
N ALA A 9 -2.62 -0.37 13.21
CA ALA A 9 -3.39 -1.59 13.27
C ALA A 9 -4.83 -1.29 13.74
N ALA A 10 -5.77 -2.19 13.41
CA ALA A 10 -7.08 -2.21 14.04
C ALA A 10 -6.91 -2.15 15.57
N PRO A 11 -7.54 -1.20 16.29
CA PRO A 11 -7.40 -1.11 17.73
C PRO A 11 -7.77 -2.44 18.41
N GLY A 12 -6.80 -3.08 19.05
CA GLY A 12 -7.02 -4.30 19.84
C GLY A 12 -7.19 -5.62 19.06
N GLN A 13 -6.93 -5.66 17.75
CA GLN A 13 -6.99 -6.92 16.98
C GLN A 13 -5.59 -7.36 16.51
N LEU A 14 -5.30 -8.66 16.66
CA LEU A 14 -4.14 -9.29 16.03
C LEU A 14 -4.35 -9.32 14.52
N ALA A 15 -3.50 -8.61 13.77
CA ALA A 15 -3.56 -8.65 12.32
C ALA A 15 -3.10 -10.02 11.81
N ALA A 16 -3.88 -10.64 10.93
CA ALA A 16 -3.39 -11.75 10.12
C ALA A 16 -2.19 -11.27 9.28
N HIS A 17 -1.18 -12.14 9.13
CA HIS A 17 0.03 -11.82 8.37
C HIS A 17 0.16 -12.76 7.18
N VAL A 18 0.72 -12.24 6.10
CA VAL A 18 1.02 -12.98 4.87
C VAL A 18 2.50 -12.84 4.54
N SER A 19 3.03 -13.79 3.75
CA SER A 19 4.29 -13.59 3.05
C SER A 19 4.01 -12.67 1.85
N ALA A 20 4.47 -11.44 1.94
CA ALA A 20 4.21 -10.42 0.94
C ALA A 20 5.46 -10.04 0.16
N HIS A 21 5.23 -9.45 -1.01
CA HIS A 21 6.28 -8.86 -1.84
C HIS A 21 6.90 -7.59 -1.23
N GLY A 22 6.09 -6.79 -0.52
CA GLY A 22 6.54 -5.56 0.15
C GLY A 22 6.63 -4.32 -0.75
N ASP A 23 6.77 -4.47 -2.07
CA ASP A 23 6.78 -3.38 -3.06
C ASP A 23 6.14 -3.82 -4.40
N LEU A 24 4.92 -4.37 -4.39
CA LEU A 24 4.27 -4.92 -5.60
C LEU A 24 3.49 -3.86 -6.38
N ASP A 25 4.18 -2.81 -6.81
CA ASP A 25 3.63 -1.78 -7.68
C ASP A 25 3.85 -2.14 -9.18
N PRO A 26 3.25 -1.40 -10.13
CA PRO A 26 3.35 -1.76 -11.55
C PRO A 26 4.77 -1.83 -12.13
N LYS A 27 5.74 -1.05 -11.61
CA LYS A 27 7.15 -1.09 -12.11
C LYS A 27 7.83 -2.43 -11.78
N ASN A 28 7.37 -3.12 -10.74
CA ASN A 28 7.91 -4.40 -10.28
C ASN A 28 7.11 -5.59 -10.84
N THR A 29 6.43 -5.40 -11.98
CA THR A 29 5.75 -6.47 -12.70
C THR A 29 6.08 -6.48 -14.18
N LEU A 30 6.14 -7.68 -14.76
CA LEU A 30 6.19 -7.87 -16.20
C LEU A 30 4.91 -8.53 -16.69
N LEU A 31 4.51 -8.17 -17.91
CA LEU A 31 3.46 -8.87 -18.63
C LEU A 31 4.10 -9.96 -19.51
N ASP A 32 3.75 -11.22 -19.26
CA ASP A 32 4.17 -12.31 -20.14
C ASP A 32 3.37 -12.25 -21.48
N PRO A 33 3.82 -12.94 -22.54
CA PRO A 33 3.11 -12.94 -23.83
C PRO A 33 1.68 -13.53 -23.77
N SER A 34 1.33 -14.24 -22.71
CA SER A 34 -0.04 -14.75 -22.49
C SER A 34 -0.95 -13.74 -21.78
N GLY A 35 -0.42 -12.57 -21.41
CA GLY A 35 -1.16 -11.52 -20.72
C GLY A 35 -1.20 -11.69 -19.19
N ARG A 36 -0.36 -12.54 -18.61
CA ARG A 36 -0.27 -12.70 -17.14
C ARG A 36 0.81 -11.80 -16.56
N LEU A 37 0.54 -11.27 -15.38
CA LEU A 37 1.52 -10.48 -14.62
C LEU A 37 2.45 -11.39 -13.84
N LEU A 38 3.75 -11.12 -13.92
CA LEU A 38 4.82 -11.77 -13.18
C LEU A 38 5.42 -10.76 -12.20
N ALA A 39 5.42 -11.08 -10.91
CA ALA A 39 6.07 -10.29 -9.87
C ALA A 39 7.59 -10.45 -9.92
N LEU A 40 8.31 -9.32 -9.86
CA LEU A 40 9.77 -9.24 -9.84
C LEU A 40 10.24 -8.41 -8.65
N ASP A 41 11.54 -8.47 -8.36
CA ASP A 41 12.18 -7.62 -7.34
C ASP A 41 11.68 -7.91 -5.91
N TRP A 42 11.98 -9.12 -5.44
CA TRP A 42 11.58 -9.63 -4.13
C TRP A 42 12.45 -9.12 -2.97
N ASP A 43 13.28 -8.09 -3.17
CA ASP A 43 14.22 -7.60 -2.14
C ASP A 43 13.50 -7.00 -0.92
N SER A 44 12.26 -6.54 -1.10
CA SER A 44 11.40 -6.03 -0.03
C SER A 44 10.49 -7.11 0.59
N ALA A 45 10.61 -8.37 0.16
CA ALA A 45 9.71 -9.42 0.57
C ALA A 45 9.85 -9.77 2.05
N GLY A 46 8.71 -10.06 2.68
CA GLY A 46 8.70 -10.35 4.10
C GLY A 46 7.30 -10.59 4.65
N ARG A 47 7.26 -10.94 5.94
CA ARG A 47 6.01 -11.13 6.66
C ARG A 47 5.43 -9.77 7.02
N GLN A 48 4.22 -9.45 6.54
CA GLN A 48 3.54 -8.19 6.87
C GLN A 48 2.04 -8.39 7.14
N PRO A 49 1.37 -7.44 7.82
CA PRO A 49 -0.08 -7.48 8.00
C PRO A 49 -0.81 -7.55 6.66
N VAL A 50 -1.77 -8.47 6.51
CA VAL A 50 -2.50 -8.67 5.25
C VAL A 50 -3.22 -7.41 4.78
N LEU A 51 -3.75 -6.61 5.70
CA LEU A 51 -4.40 -5.35 5.38
C LEU A 51 -3.43 -4.30 4.82
N ARG A 52 -2.17 -4.30 5.28
CA ARG A 52 -1.13 -3.45 4.70
C ARG A 52 -0.84 -3.88 3.28
N ASP A 53 -0.75 -5.19 3.03
CA ASP A 53 -0.45 -5.75 1.72
C ASP A 53 -1.51 -5.36 0.67
N VAL A 54 -2.77 -5.74 0.90
CA VAL A 54 -3.88 -5.47 -0.02
C VAL A 54 -4.12 -3.98 -0.25
N VAL A 55 -4.07 -3.14 0.80
CA VAL A 55 -4.31 -1.69 0.65
C VAL A 55 -3.16 -1.02 -0.09
N THR A 56 -1.91 -1.49 0.11
CA THR A 56 -0.75 -0.97 -0.63
C THR A 56 -0.88 -1.29 -2.11
N ILE A 57 -1.12 -2.56 -2.44
CA ILE A 57 -1.33 -3.00 -3.84
C ILE A 57 -2.48 -2.21 -4.46
N ALA A 58 -3.61 -2.09 -3.77
CA ALA A 58 -4.76 -1.35 -4.29
C ALA A 58 -4.46 0.13 -4.55
N LEU A 59 -3.73 0.82 -3.67
CA LEU A 59 -3.33 2.22 -3.90
C LEU A 59 -2.27 2.39 -4.99
N ASP A 60 -1.37 1.41 -5.15
CA ASP A 60 -0.29 1.47 -6.15
C ASP A 60 -0.78 1.16 -7.56
N TRP A 61 -1.81 0.31 -7.68
CA TRP A 61 -2.39 -0.11 -8.97
C TRP A 61 -3.59 0.73 -9.42
N SER A 62 -4.08 1.65 -8.58
CA SER A 62 -5.26 2.45 -8.88
C SER A 62 -4.96 3.92 -9.13
N THR A 63 -5.76 4.52 -10.01
CA THR A 63 -5.75 5.96 -10.27
C THR A 63 -7.06 6.62 -9.84
N THR A 64 -8.07 5.81 -9.49
CA THR A 64 -9.41 6.26 -9.11
C THR A 64 -9.95 5.42 -7.94
N PRO A 65 -10.92 5.92 -7.16
CA PRO A 65 -11.58 5.13 -6.12
C PRO A 65 -12.27 3.85 -6.65
N SER A 66 -12.76 3.87 -7.90
CA SER A 66 -13.36 2.71 -8.54
C SER A 66 -12.33 1.64 -8.90
N SER A 67 -11.17 2.02 -9.44
CA SER A 67 -10.09 1.07 -9.72
C SER A 67 -9.47 0.53 -8.43
N PHE A 68 -9.34 1.38 -7.40
CA PHE A 68 -8.93 0.94 -6.05
C PHE A 68 -9.84 -0.16 -5.53
N ARG A 69 -11.16 0.05 -5.58
CA ARG A 69 -12.15 -0.96 -5.18
C ARG A 69 -11.98 -2.25 -5.96
N GLY A 70 -11.86 -2.17 -7.29
CA GLY A 70 -11.67 -3.34 -8.13
C GLY A 70 -10.43 -4.17 -7.76
N VAL A 71 -9.33 -3.52 -7.37
CA VAL A 71 -8.13 -4.25 -6.91
C VAL A 71 -8.37 -4.91 -5.55
N VAL A 72 -9.03 -4.23 -4.61
CA VAL A 72 -9.38 -4.85 -3.31
C VAL A 72 -10.31 -6.04 -3.51
N ASP A 73 -11.34 -5.91 -4.34
CA ASP A 73 -12.30 -6.98 -4.62
C ASP A 73 -11.61 -8.19 -5.29
N ALA A 74 -10.69 -7.94 -6.22
CA ALA A 74 -9.89 -9.00 -6.84
C ALA A 74 -9.01 -9.73 -5.81
N TYR A 75 -8.38 -8.99 -4.89
CA TYR A 75 -7.55 -9.57 -3.83
C TYR A 75 -8.38 -10.45 -2.87
N GLU A 76 -9.54 -9.97 -2.45
CA GLU A 76 -10.47 -10.70 -1.57
C GLU A 76 -11.10 -11.91 -2.28
N ALA A 77 -11.36 -11.82 -3.58
CA ALA A 77 -11.85 -12.96 -4.36
C ALA A 77 -10.77 -14.05 -4.51
N ALA A 78 -9.49 -13.66 -4.57
CA ALA A 78 -8.37 -14.58 -4.62
C ALA A 78 -7.95 -15.14 -3.25
N SER A 79 -8.50 -14.60 -2.15
CA SER A 79 -8.11 -14.93 -0.77
C SER A 79 -9.33 -15.30 0.08
N GLU A 80 -9.45 -16.56 0.49
CA GLU A 80 -10.65 -17.07 1.17
C GLU A 80 -11.02 -16.28 2.46
N ASP A 81 -10.02 -15.85 3.23
CA ASP A 81 -10.21 -15.28 4.58
C ASP A 81 -9.88 -13.78 4.70
N VAL A 82 -9.70 -13.07 3.58
CA VAL A 82 -9.33 -11.65 3.62
C VAL A 82 -10.56 -10.77 3.40
N ARG A 83 -10.85 -9.91 4.37
CA ARG A 83 -11.84 -8.84 4.26
C ARG A 83 -11.25 -7.53 4.78
N VAL A 84 -11.26 -6.50 3.94
CA VAL A 84 -10.75 -5.16 4.21
C VAL A 84 -11.88 -4.30 4.79
N PRO A 85 -11.83 -3.93 6.07
CA PRO A 85 -12.89 -3.12 6.66
C PRO A 85 -12.95 -1.73 6.04
N ALA A 86 -14.15 -1.18 5.89
CA ALA A 86 -14.34 0.22 5.50
C ALA A 86 -14.06 1.17 6.66
N LYS A 87 -12.80 1.26 7.09
CA LYS A 87 -12.35 2.08 8.21
C LYS A 87 -11.07 2.82 7.85
N PRO A 88 -10.90 4.10 8.25
CA PRO A 88 -9.71 4.89 7.90
C PRO A 88 -8.37 4.27 8.33
N TRP A 89 -8.36 3.48 9.42
CA TRP A 89 -7.12 2.91 9.94
C TRP A 89 -6.51 1.86 9.01
N VAL A 90 -7.25 1.26 8.06
CA VAL A 90 -6.69 0.24 7.13
C VAL A 90 -5.58 0.81 6.24
N PHE A 91 -5.58 2.13 6.02
CA PHE A 91 -4.58 2.84 5.22
C PHE A 91 -3.29 3.13 5.99
N GLY A 92 -3.28 2.94 7.31
CA GLY A 92 -2.15 3.34 8.13
C GLY A 92 -0.87 2.56 7.82
N GLY A 93 -0.97 1.27 7.46
CA GLY A 93 0.21 0.49 7.04
C GLY A 93 0.92 1.08 5.82
N TRP A 94 0.15 1.60 4.85
CA TRP A 94 0.69 2.30 3.68
C TRP A 94 1.32 3.63 4.08
N VAL A 95 0.66 4.42 4.96
CA VAL A 95 1.21 5.69 5.48
C VAL A 95 2.54 5.45 6.20
N VAL A 96 2.67 4.39 6.99
CA VAL A 96 3.91 4.04 7.68
C VAL A 96 5.03 3.69 6.70
N ALA A 97 4.74 2.90 5.67
CA ALA A 97 5.71 2.54 4.64
C ALA A 97 6.24 3.79 3.90
N HIS A 98 5.33 4.67 3.44
CA HIS A 98 5.70 5.92 2.77
C HIS A 98 6.42 6.89 3.70
N SER A 99 6.05 6.95 4.98
CA SER A 99 6.80 7.74 5.97
C SER A 99 8.23 7.23 6.14
N GLY A 100 8.44 5.90 6.14
CA GLY A 100 9.77 5.30 6.16
C GLY A 100 10.59 5.64 4.92
N TRP A 101 9.97 5.56 3.73
CA TRP A 101 10.62 5.93 2.46
C TRP A 101 10.98 7.42 2.39
N LEU A 102 10.08 8.28 2.86
CA LEU A 102 10.30 9.72 2.98
C LEU A 102 11.52 10.02 3.86
N VAL A 103 11.57 9.44 5.06
CA VAL A 103 12.71 9.62 5.99
C VAL A 103 14.00 9.09 5.35
N HIS A 104 13.97 7.93 4.71
CA HIS A 104 15.14 7.37 4.04
C HIS A 104 15.69 8.33 2.99
N ASN A 105 14.87 8.81 2.05
CA ASN A 105 15.33 9.69 0.98
C ASN A 105 15.75 11.07 1.49
N ALA A 106 14.99 11.63 2.45
CA ALA A 106 15.31 12.92 3.04
C ALA A 106 16.62 12.91 3.85
N THR A 107 17.03 11.76 4.39
CA THR A 107 18.25 11.66 5.23
C THR A 107 19.44 11.08 4.49
N ARG A 108 19.25 10.01 3.71
CA ARG A 108 20.33 9.27 3.04
C ARG A 108 20.65 9.79 1.65
N ARG A 109 19.70 10.47 1.01
CA ARG A 109 19.83 11.01 -0.35
C ARG A 109 19.62 12.53 -0.39
N ALA A 110 19.78 13.18 0.77
CA ALA A 110 19.70 14.62 0.91
C ALA A 110 20.63 15.33 -0.08
N GLY A 111 20.11 16.33 -0.79
CA GLY A 111 20.89 17.11 -1.76
C GLY A 111 21.09 16.45 -3.12
N SER A 112 20.59 15.22 -3.34
CA SER A 112 20.57 14.59 -4.67
C SER A 112 19.28 14.90 -5.42
N ALA A 113 19.34 15.00 -6.75
CA ALA A 113 18.15 15.21 -7.58
C ALA A 113 17.13 14.07 -7.42
N LEU A 114 17.62 12.82 -7.37
CA LEU A 114 16.78 11.65 -7.12
C LEU A 114 16.10 11.71 -5.74
N GLY A 115 16.86 12.01 -4.68
CA GLY A 115 16.30 12.14 -3.33
C GLY A 115 15.22 13.21 -3.25
N SER A 116 15.43 14.37 -3.86
CA SER A 116 14.43 15.45 -3.92
C SER A 116 13.16 15.02 -4.67
N ALA A 117 13.30 14.32 -5.80
CA ALA A 117 12.17 13.82 -6.58
C ALA A 117 11.34 12.77 -5.81
N GLU A 118 12.02 11.83 -5.14
CA GLU A 118 11.37 10.81 -4.31
C GLU A 118 10.64 11.41 -3.10
N VAL A 119 11.26 12.38 -2.43
CA VAL A 119 10.64 13.13 -1.32
C VAL A 119 9.38 13.84 -1.81
N SER A 120 9.46 14.60 -2.91
CA SER A 120 8.30 15.30 -3.49
C SER A 120 7.19 14.33 -3.85
N THR A 121 7.51 13.25 -4.55
CA THR A 121 6.55 12.23 -4.97
C THR A 121 5.86 11.59 -3.77
N THR A 122 6.63 11.25 -2.72
CA THR A 122 6.08 10.64 -1.51
C THR A 122 5.15 11.60 -0.76
N CYS A 123 5.53 12.87 -0.62
CA CYS A 123 4.68 13.90 -0.04
C CYS A 123 3.38 14.07 -0.83
N ASP A 124 3.45 14.15 -2.16
CA ASP A 124 2.26 14.30 -3.00
C ASP A 124 1.31 13.10 -2.86
N ARG A 125 1.85 11.87 -2.75
CA ARG A 125 1.06 10.66 -2.54
C ARG A 125 0.37 10.69 -1.17
N LEU A 126 1.08 11.03 -0.10
CA LEU A 126 0.52 11.16 1.25
C LEU A 126 -0.59 12.22 1.32
N LEU A 127 -0.37 13.39 0.70
CA LEU A 127 -1.35 14.48 0.64
C LEU A 127 -2.59 14.09 -0.18
N ARG A 128 -2.41 13.40 -1.32
CA ARG A 128 -3.54 12.89 -2.11
C ARG A 128 -4.39 11.90 -1.31
N LEU A 129 -3.76 10.96 -0.59
CA LEU A 129 -4.51 10.05 0.28
C LEU A 129 -5.26 10.83 1.36
N HIS A 130 -4.61 11.78 2.03
CA HIS A 130 -5.25 12.60 3.07
C HIS A 130 -6.49 13.32 2.55
N ALA A 131 -6.38 13.99 1.39
CA ALA A 131 -7.49 14.73 0.78
C ALA A 131 -8.65 13.83 0.34
N ASN A 132 -8.37 12.58 -0.06
CA ASN A 132 -9.35 11.65 -0.60
C ASN A 132 -9.73 10.53 0.38
N LEU A 133 -9.26 10.57 1.63
CA LEU A 133 -9.45 9.48 2.59
C LEU A 133 -10.93 9.11 2.79
N PRO A 134 -11.87 10.07 2.92
CA PRO A 134 -13.29 9.73 3.02
C PRO A 134 -13.80 8.96 1.79
N VAL A 135 -13.36 9.34 0.59
CA VAL A 135 -13.77 8.72 -0.67
C VAL A 135 -13.25 7.29 -0.77
N TYR A 136 -12.00 7.03 -0.37
CA TYR A 136 -11.46 5.67 -0.34
C TYR A 136 -12.12 4.80 0.73
N VAL A 137 -12.47 5.37 1.90
CA VAL A 137 -13.24 4.66 2.93
C VAL A 137 -14.65 4.32 2.46
N GLU A 138 -15.32 5.25 1.77
CA GLU A 138 -16.62 5.01 1.13
C GLU A 138 -16.51 3.93 0.05
N ALA A 139 -15.44 3.95 -0.76
CA ALA A 139 -15.19 2.93 -1.76
C ALA A 139 -15.08 1.51 -1.17
N LEU A 140 -14.58 1.38 0.06
CA LEU A 140 -14.55 0.12 0.80
C LEU A 140 -15.92 -0.32 1.34
N SER A 141 -16.88 0.60 1.48
CA SER A 141 -18.20 0.35 2.08
C SER A 141 -19.22 -0.23 1.09
N HIS A 142 -18.94 -0.15 -0.21
CA HIS A 142 -19.86 -0.53 -1.29
C HIS A 142 -19.34 -1.76 -2.05
N ARG A 143 -18.93 -2.80 -1.32
CA ARG A 143 -18.32 -4.03 -1.83
C ARG A 143 -19.18 -5.22 -1.43
#